data_AF-A0A6A4WB81-F1
#
_entry.id   AF-A0A6A4WB81-F1
#
_cell.length_a   1.000
_cell.length_b   1.000
_cell.length_c   1.000
_cell.angle_alpha   90.00
_cell.angle_beta   90.00
_cell.angle_gamma   90.00
#
_symmetry.space_group_name_H-M   'P 1'
#
loop_
_entity.id
_entity.type
_entity.pdbx_description
1 polymer ?
#
loop_
_entity_poly.entity_id
_entity_poly.type
_entity_poly.pdbx_seq_one_letter_code
_entity_poly.pdbx_strand_id
1 'polypeptide(L)'
;MMQSSTPTEEGWRPSFGLGPAPARTERWPLMLVASDSMELSRKAARWELNRRDPVAIERSNLINISKLVVKELMETSVPFGRMLDSDHVPLQHFFIVLEHALRHGLRPKRGLLGPKKELWDVLQTVERLTSEAADITTSVRDLPTVRTPLGRARAWLRLALMQKKLPDYVRLLLENQQVLEEHYEPGALMLSEEAIHVLGLLVGLNVIDCNLCMK
;
A
#
# COMPACT_ATOMS: atom_id res chain seq x y z
N MET A 1 8.36 80.46 46.24
CA MET A 1 6.93 80.34 46.61
C MET A 1 6.11 80.67 45.39
N MET A 2 5.24 79.75 44.95
CA MET A 2 3.93 79.97 44.30
C MET A 2 3.92 80.79 42.97
N GLN A 3 3.09 80.54 41.97
CA GLN A 3 2.00 79.59 41.73
C GLN A 3 1.72 79.59 40.21
N SER A 4 1.03 78.55 39.78
CA SER A 4 0.45 78.26 38.46
C SER A 4 -0.49 79.32 37.88
N SER A 5 -0.56 79.36 36.55
CA SER A 5 -1.81 79.63 35.81
C SER A 5 -1.67 79.21 34.33
N THR A 6 -2.62 78.41 33.85
CA THR A 6 -2.85 78.06 32.43
C THR A 6 -3.71 79.13 31.75
N PRO A 7 -3.63 79.25 30.41
CA PRO A 7 -4.88 79.34 29.66
C PRO A 7 -4.93 78.53 28.36
N THR A 8 -6.18 78.33 27.95
CA THR A 8 -6.82 77.72 26.77
C THR A 8 -6.20 78.01 25.41
N GLU A 9 -6.12 77.00 24.54
CA GLU A 9 -5.94 77.17 23.09
C GLU A 9 -7.01 76.47 22.23
N GLU A 10 -7.56 77.34 21.40
CA GLU A 10 -8.29 77.30 20.14
C GLU A 10 -8.37 76.00 19.32
N GLY A 11 -9.54 75.87 18.69
CA GLY A 11 -9.90 74.79 17.80
C GLY A 11 -9.23 74.87 16.43
N TRP A 12 -8.88 73.68 15.94
CA TRP A 12 -8.53 73.44 14.54
C TRP A 12 -9.52 72.47 13.93
N ARG A 13 -10.28 72.93 12.92
CA ARG A 13 -11.04 72.08 11.99
C ARG A 13 -10.25 71.93 10.69
N PRO A 14 -9.89 70.74 10.24
CA PRO A 14 -9.39 70.55 8.88
C PRO A 14 -10.56 70.29 7.91
N SER A 15 -10.65 71.11 6.88
CA SER A 15 -11.54 70.98 5.73
C SER A 15 -11.19 69.74 4.91
N PHE A 16 -12.15 68.84 4.66
CA PHE A 16 -11.99 67.72 3.73
C PHE A 16 -12.14 68.21 2.29
N GLY A 17 -11.01 68.45 1.62
CA GLY A 17 -10.94 68.57 0.17
C GLY A 17 -10.89 67.19 -0.50
N LEU A 18 -11.73 66.97 -1.50
CA LEU A 18 -11.70 65.77 -2.34
C LEU A 18 -10.43 65.77 -3.21
N GLY A 19 -9.55 64.79 -2.98
CA GLY A 19 -8.48 64.38 -3.89
C GLY A 19 -8.90 63.11 -4.69
N PRO A 20 -8.35 62.88 -5.90
CA PRO A 20 -8.82 61.84 -6.80
C PRO A 20 -8.44 60.42 -6.33
N ALA A 21 -9.32 59.45 -6.58
CA ALA A 21 -9.16 58.04 -6.24
C ALA A 21 -7.94 57.40 -6.94
N PRO A 22 -7.17 56.53 -6.27
CA PRO A 22 -6.16 55.73 -6.95
C PRO A 22 -6.84 54.66 -7.82
N ALA A 23 -6.80 54.86 -9.13
CA ALA A 23 -7.07 53.84 -10.12
C ALA A 23 -5.86 52.90 -10.24
N ARG A 24 -5.94 51.69 -9.67
CA ARG A 24 -5.51 50.41 -10.27
C ARG A 24 -5.77 49.29 -9.27
N THR A 25 -6.84 48.52 -9.51
CA THR A 25 -7.02 47.22 -8.87
C THR A 25 -5.92 46.28 -9.36
N GLU A 26 -4.92 46.06 -8.53
CA GLU A 26 -4.06 44.87 -8.57
C GLU A 26 -4.96 43.63 -8.33
N ARG A 27 -5.71 43.21 -9.35
CA ARG A 27 -6.33 41.90 -9.38
C ARG A 27 -5.22 40.89 -9.64
N TRP A 28 -4.60 40.42 -8.58
CA TRP A 28 -3.96 39.12 -8.58
C TRP A 28 -4.96 38.08 -9.13
N PRO A 29 -4.57 37.16 -10.03
CA PRO A 29 -5.47 36.13 -10.53
C PRO A 29 -5.96 35.25 -9.37
N LEU A 30 -7.14 35.57 -8.82
CA LEU A 30 -7.74 34.94 -7.64
C LEU A 30 -8.19 33.48 -7.85
N MET A 31 -7.84 32.82 -8.95
CA MET A 31 -8.42 31.52 -9.29
C MET A 31 -7.45 30.36 -9.53
N LEU A 32 -6.13 30.57 -9.63
CA LEU A 32 -5.20 29.42 -9.67
C LEU A 32 -4.82 28.96 -8.25
N VAL A 33 -4.31 29.88 -7.41
CA VAL A 33 -3.78 29.55 -6.07
C VAL A 33 -4.86 29.07 -5.08
N ALA A 34 -6.09 29.57 -5.20
CA ALA A 34 -7.20 29.14 -4.33
C ALA A 34 -7.70 27.72 -4.66
N SER A 35 -7.64 27.32 -5.94
CA SER A 35 -8.00 25.97 -6.36
C SER A 35 -6.98 24.94 -5.83
N ASP A 36 -5.69 25.26 -5.92
CA ASP A 36 -4.61 24.43 -5.39
C ASP A 36 -4.68 24.32 -3.86
N SER A 37 -4.93 25.43 -3.16
CA SER A 37 -5.08 25.43 -1.70
C SER A 37 -6.29 24.60 -1.23
N MET A 38 -7.41 24.68 -1.96
CA MET A 38 -8.59 23.88 -1.65
C MET A 38 -8.40 22.40 -2.04
N GLU A 39 -7.72 22.09 -3.14
CA GLU A 39 -7.35 20.73 -3.48
C GLU A 39 -6.37 20.11 -2.48
N LEU A 40 -5.35 20.86 -2.06
CA LEU A 40 -4.41 20.45 -1.04
C LEU A 40 -5.10 20.24 0.30
N SER A 41 -6.03 21.11 0.69
CA SER A 41 -6.86 20.92 1.90
C SER A 41 -7.79 19.72 1.79
N ARG A 42 -8.43 19.49 0.63
CA ARG A 42 -9.27 18.31 0.41
C ARG A 42 -8.44 17.03 0.38
N LYS A 43 -7.25 17.06 -0.21
CA LYS A 43 -6.28 15.96 -0.17
C LYS A 43 -5.90 15.72 1.29
N ALA A 44 -5.46 16.73 2.03
CA ALA A 44 -5.07 16.64 3.44
C ALA A 44 -6.19 16.09 4.34
N ALA A 45 -7.43 16.54 4.14
CA ALA A 45 -8.59 16.00 4.85
C ALA A 45 -8.85 14.53 4.49
N ARG A 46 -8.68 14.15 3.21
CA ARG A 46 -8.74 12.75 2.76
C ARG A 46 -7.62 11.92 3.37
N TRP A 47 -6.39 12.44 3.43
CA TRP A 47 -5.25 11.83 4.10
C TRP A 47 -5.55 11.59 5.59
N GLU A 48 -6.14 12.57 6.28
CA GLU A 48 -6.45 12.47 7.71
C GLU A 48 -7.60 11.48 7.99
N LEU A 49 -8.63 11.45 7.14
CA LEU A 49 -9.67 10.42 7.18
C LEU A 49 -9.11 9.03 6.92
N ASN A 50 -8.25 8.89 5.91
CA ASN A 50 -7.61 7.62 5.56
C ASN A 50 -6.66 7.14 6.68
N ARG A 51 -6.01 8.05 7.42
CA ARG A 51 -5.20 7.71 8.61
C ARG A 51 -6.01 7.10 9.76
N ARG A 52 -7.33 7.32 9.78
CA ARG A 52 -8.23 6.80 10.81
C ARG A 52 -9.12 5.66 10.30
N ASP A 53 -9.04 5.32 9.02
CA ASP A 53 -9.73 4.17 8.45
C ASP A 53 -9.06 2.88 8.98
N PRO A 54 -9.79 2.03 9.73
CA PRO A 54 -9.26 0.77 10.23
C PRO A 54 -8.62 -0.09 9.13
N VAL A 55 -9.21 -0.11 7.92
CA VAL A 55 -8.70 -0.92 6.81
C VAL A 55 -7.37 -0.37 6.31
N ALA A 56 -7.23 0.95 6.17
CA ALA A 56 -5.97 1.58 5.80
C ALA A 56 -4.87 1.39 6.86
N ILE A 57 -5.25 1.40 8.15
CA ILE A 57 -4.34 1.10 9.26
C ILE A 57 -3.86 -0.35 9.18
N GLU A 58 -4.78 -1.30 8.93
CA GLU A 58 -4.44 -2.72 8.75
C GLU A 58 -3.48 -2.94 7.57
N ARG A 59 -3.73 -2.31 6.41
CA ARG A 59 -2.81 -2.33 5.26
C ARG A 59 -1.42 -1.80 5.64
N SER A 60 -1.37 -0.66 6.32
CA SER A 60 -0.12 -0.04 6.76
C SER A 60 0.65 -0.95 7.72
N ASN A 61 -0.05 -1.60 8.65
CA ASN A 61 0.55 -2.56 9.58
C ASN A 61 1.13 -3.77 8.85
N LEU A 62 0.40 -4.35 7.89
CA LEU A 62 0.88 -5.47 7.09
C LEU A 62 2.15 -5.12 6.31
N ILE A 63 2.23 -3.93 5.71
CA ILE A 63 3.45 -3.47 5.03
C ILE A 63 4.60 -3.31 6.01
N ASN A 64 4.36 -2.71 7.17
CA ASN A 64 5.41 -2.48 8.16
C ASN A 64 5.97 -3.80 8.69
N ILE A 65 5.10 -4.76 9.00
CA ILE A 65 5.53 -6.12 9.41
C ILE A 65 6.28 -6.79 8.25
N SER A 66 5.81 -6.65 7.00
CA SER A 66 6.51 -7.19 5.82
C SER A 66 7.92 -6.62 5.68
N LYS A 67 8.10 -5.30 5.86
CA LYS A 67 9.41 -4.64 5.84
C LYS A 67 10.34 -5.20 6.92
N LEU A 68 9.85 -5.38 8.14
CA LEU A 68 10.63 -5.91 9.26
C LEU A 68 11.11 -7.34 8.98
N VAL A 69 10.21 -8.21 8.54
CA VAL A 69 10.54 -9.61 8.30
C VAL A 69 11.45 -9.78 7.08
N VAL A 70 11.27 -8.99 6.02
CA VAL A 70 12.19 -9.00 4.87
C VAL A 70 13.56 -8.49 5.25
N LYS A 71 13.64 -7.44 6.07
CA LYS A 71 14.92 -6.96 6.60
C LYS A 71 15.63 -8.05 7.41
N GLU A 72 14.94 -8.68 8.36
CA GLU A 72 15.49 -9.78 9.17
C GLU A 72 15.95 -10.94 8.29
N LEU A 73 15.13 -11.34 7.31
CA LEU A 73 15.47 -12.43 6.38
C LEU A 73 16.73 -12.10 5.57
N MET A 74 16.86 -10.88 5.04
CA MET A 74 18.04 -10.45 4.29
C MET A 74 19.29 -10.42 5.16
N GLU A 75 19.21 -9.83 6.35
CA GLU A 75 20.32 -9.72 7.31
C GLU A 75 20.82 -11.10 7.78
N THR A 76 19.92 -12.05 7.96
CA THR A 76 20.25 -13.42 8.43
C THR A 76 20.69 -14.38 7.33
N SER A 77 20.43 -14.07 6.06
CA SER A 77 20.64 -15.02 4.95
C SER A 77 21.77 -14.60 4.01
N VAL A 78 21.84 -13.32 3.64
CA VAL A 78 22.81 -12.82 2.66
C VAL A 78 24.27 -13.02 3.10
N PRO A 79 24.66 -12.75 4.36
CA PRO A 79 26.06 -12.88 4.77
C PRO A 79 26.63 -14.30 4.66
N PHE A 80 25.78 -15.32 4.74
CA PHE A 80 26.21 -16.72 4.76
C PHE A 80 26.20 -17.38 3.37
N GLY A 81 25.55 -16.75 2.38
CA GLY A 81 25.46 -17.26 1.00
C GLY A 81 24.86 -18.66 0.88
N ARG A 82 24.21 -19.16 1.94
CA ARG A 82 23.68 -20.52 1.99
C ARG A 82 22.26 -20.54 1.44
N MET A 83 21.95 -21.61 0.72
CA MET A 83 20.59 -21.87 0.27
C MET A 83 19.70 -22.14 1.49
N LEU A 84 18.58 -21.42 1.58
CA LEU A 84 17.63 -21.55 2.69
C LEU A 84 16.72 -22.74 2.48
N ASP A 85 16.44 -23.48 3.54
CA ASP A 85 15.49 -24.59 3.56
C ASP A 85 14.19 -24.20 4.28
N SER A 86 13.28 -25.18 4.40
CA SER A 86 11.99 -25.00 5.06
C SER A 86 12.06 -24.70 6.55
N ASP A 87 13.20 -24.97 7.19
CA ASP A 87 13.36 -24.92 8.64
C ASP A 87 13.94 -23.55 9.09
N HIS A 88 14.33 -22.71 8.12
CA HIS A 88 14.76 -21.35 8.36
C HIS A 88 13.62 -20.46 8.89
N VAL A 89 13.65 -20.15 10.19
CA VAL A 89 12.60 -19.39 10.89
C VAL A 89 12.27 -18.03 10.24
N PRO A 90 13.25 -17.16 9.89
CA PRO A 90 12.94 -15.90 9.20
C PRO A 90 12.22 -16.10 7.86
N LEU A 91 12.51 -17.19 7.14
CA LEU A 91 11.84 -17.51 5.88
C LEU A 91 10.39 -17.98 6.12
N GLN A 92 10.16 -18.74 7.19
CA GLN A 92 8.80 -19.11 7.60
C GLN A 92 7.97 -17.88 7.97
N HIS A 93 8.54 -16.96 8.76
CA HIS A 93 7.90 -15.70 9.09
C HIS A 93 7.55 -14.90 7.83
N PHE A 94 8.46 -14.85 6.87
CA PHE A 94 8.21 -14.19 5.59
C PHE A 94 6.98 -14.77 4.88
N PHE A 95 6.88 -16.09 4.75
CA PHE A 95 5.72 -16.70 4.10
C PHE A 95 4.41 -16.47 4.86
N ILE A 96 4.45 -16.45 6.20
CA ILE A 96 3.26 -16.16 7.03
C ILE A 96 2.78 -14.74 6.75
N VAL A 97 3.69 -13.76 6.80
CA VAL A 97 3.33 -12.34 6.60
C VAL A 97 2.90 -12.08 5.17
N LEU A 98 3.59 -12.66 4.18
CA LEU A 98 3.19 -12.57 2.77
C LEU A 98 1.79 -13.15 2.55
N GLU A 99 1.48 -14.32 3.13
CA GLU A 99 0.14 -14.91 3.06
C GLU A 99 -0.92 -13.94 3.62
N HIS A 100 -0.65 -13.30 4.75
CA HIS A 100 -1.59 -12.34 5.35
C HIS A 100 -1.78 -11.10 4.47
N ALA A 101 -0.68 -10.56 3.93
CA ALA A 101 -0.72 -9.44 3.00
C ALA A 101 -1.54 -9.77 1.76
N LEU A 102 -1.28 -10.91 1.12
CA LEU A 102 -2.01 -11.34 -0.07
C LEU A 102 -3.46 -11.71 0.23
N ARG A 103 -3.81 -12.15 1.44
CA ARG A 103 -5.20 -12.49 1.80
C ARG A 103 -6.02 -11.29 2.28
N HIS A 104 -5.39 -10.16 2.54
CA HIS A 104 -6.06 -8.98 3.10
C HIS A 104 -7.15 -8.47 2.16
N GLY A 105 -8.39 -8.47 2.66
CA GLY A 105 -9.57 -8.04 1.90
C GLY A 105 -10.07 -9.04 0.87
N LEU A 106 -9.67 -10.32 0.91
CA LEU A 106 -10.34 -11.34 0.11
C LEU A 106 -11.84 -11.36 0.42
N ARG A 107 -12.66 -11.44 -0.63
CA ARG A 107 -14.12 -11.42 -0.48
C ARG A 107 -14.58 -12.60 0.40
N PRO A 108 -15.39 -12.34 1.45
CA PRO A 108 -15.92 -13.42 2.27
C PRO A 108 -16.89 -14.29 1.48
N LYS A 109 -17.26 -15.42 2.08
CA LYS A 109 -18.28 -16.31 1.52
C LYS A 109 -19.58 -15.54 1.25
N ARG A 110 -20.06 -15.53 0.00
CA ARG A 110 -21.37 -14.94 -0.34
C ARG A 110 -22.51 -15.87 0.08
N GLY A 111 -23.32 -15.46 1.04
CA GLY A 111 -24.48 -16.22 1.52
C GLY A 111 -24.12 -17.55 2.20
N LEU A 112 -25.14 -18.38 2.47
CA LEU A 112 -24.97 -19.62 3.22
C LEU A 112 -24.27 -20.75 2.42
N LEU A 113 -24.34 -20.70 1.08
CA LEU A 113 -23.88 -21.78 0.19
C LEU A 113 -22.86 -21.35 -0.88
N GLY A 114 -22.54 -20.06 -1.03
CA GLY A 114 -21.56 -19.63 -2.02
C GLY A 114 -20.14 -20.13 -1.69
N PRO A 115 -19.27 -20.36 -2.68
CA PRO A 115 -17.88 -20.70 -2.39
C PRO A 115 -17.17 -19.50 -1.73
N LYS A 116 -16.34 -19.79 -0.72
CA LYS A 116 -15.43 -18.78 -0.14
C LYS A 116 -14.30 -18.54 -1.12
N LYS A 117 -13.96 -17.27 -1.38
CA LYS A 117 -12.78 -16.92 -2.19
C LYS A 117 -11.52 -17.21 -1.38
N GLU A 118 -10.62 -17.98 -1.97
CA GLU A 118 -9.35 -18.37 -1.36
C GLU A 118 -8.19 -17.76 -2.14
N LEU A 119 -7.02 -17.60 -1.48
CA LEU A 119 -5.83 -17.07 -2.14
C LEU A 119 -5.42 -17.93 -3.35
N TRP A 120 -5.61 -19.24 -3.27
CA TRP A 120 -5.35 -20.15 -4.38
C TRP A 120 -6.17 -19.79 -5.62
N ASP A 121 -7.41 -19.31 -5.45
CA ASP A 121 -8.25 -18.92 -6.58
C ASP A 121 -7.62 -17.78 -7.39
N VAL A 122 -6.95 -16.86 -6.69
CA VAL A 122 -6.21 -15.75 -7.29
C VAL A 122 -4.91 -16.24 -7.93
N LEU A 123 -4.10 -17.01 -7.21
CA LEU A 123 -2.77 -17.43 -7.68
C LEU A 123 -2.85 -18.30 -8.94
N GLN A 124 -3.84 -19.19 -9.04
CA GLN A 124 -4.02 -20.01 -10.25
C GLN A 124 -4.44 -19.19 -11.48
N THR A 125 -4.91 -17.94 -11.33
CA THR A 125 -5.19 -17.09 -12.50
C THR A 125 -3.94 -16.61 -13.20
N VAL A 126 -2.78 -16.63 -12.53
CA VAL A 126 -1.50 -16.18 -13.10
C VAL A 126 -1.12 -17.01 -14.33
N GLU A 127 -1.47 -18.30 -14.37
CA GLU A 127 -1.23 -19.16 -15.55
C GLU A 127 -1.99 -18.70 -16.80
N ARG A 128 -3.04 -17.90 -16.64
CA ARG A 128 -3.80 -17.29 -17.75
C ARG A 128 -3.17 -15.97 -18.22
N LEU A 129 -2.33 -15.36 -17.39
CA LEU A 129 -1.62 -14.12 -17.69
C LEU A 129 -0.24 -14.38 -18.29
N THR A 130 0.42 -15.48 -17.91
CA THR A 130 1.71 -15.90 -18.45
C THR A 130 1.85 -17.43 -18.43
N SER A 131 2.39 -17.98 -19.52
CA SER A 131 2.65 -19.42 -19.63
C SER A 131 3.76 -19.89 -18.67
N GLU A 132 4.62 -19.00 -18.19
CA GLU A 132 5.70 -19.34 -17.24
C GLU A 132 5.16 -19.90 -15.91
N ALA A 133 3.95 -19.50 -15.52
CA ALA A 133 3.32 -19.97 -14.29
C ALA A 133 2.58 -21.32 -14.45
N ALA A 134 2.43 -21.84 -15.68
CA ALA A 134 1.66 -23.06 -15.93
C ALA A 134 2.28 -24.30 -15.26
N ASP A 135 3.59 -24.44 -15.32
CA ASP A 135 4.31 -25.59 -14.77
C ASP A 135 4.15 -25.68 -13.24
N ILE A 136 4.34 -24.56 -12.53
CA ILE A 136 4.16 -24.54 -11.06
C ILE A 136 2.70 -24.68 -10.65
N THR A 137 1.78 -24.12 -11.42
CA THR A 137 0.35 -24.18 -11.10
C THR A 137 -0.19 -25.60 -11.28
N THR A 138 0.23 -26.28 -12.35
CA THR A 138 -0.05 -27.69 -12.60
C THR A 138 0.59 -28.56 -11.52
N SER A 139 1.89 -28.35 -11.24
CA SER A 139 2.60 -29.10 -10.20
C SER A 139 1.87 -29.05 -8.86
N VAL A 140 1.43 -27.86 -8.42
CA VAL A 140 0.70 -27.69 -7.16
C VAL A 140 -0.69 -28.33 -7.17
N ARG A 141 -1.38 -28.29 -8.31
CA ARG A 141 -2.72 -28.89 -8.47
C ARG A 141 -2.67 -30.40 -8.30
N ASP A 142 -1.58 -31.02 -8.77
CA ASP A 142 -1.38 -32.46 -8.81
C ASP A 142 -0.67 -33.01 -7.55
N LEU A 143 -0.34 -32.17 -6.57
CA LEU A 143 0.30 -32.61 -5.33
C LEU A 143 -0.64 -33.51 -4.50
N PRO A 144 -0.28 -34.79 -4.28
CA PRO A 144 -1.14 -35.72 -3.55
C PRO A 144 -1.24 -35.40 -2.05
N THR A 145 -0.19 -34.78 -1.49
CA THR A 145 -0.08 -34.42 -0.06
C THR A 145 -0.83 -33.12 0.28
N VAL A 146 -1.11 -32.26 -0.71
CA VAL A 146 -1.67 -30.92 -0.50
C VAL A 146 -3.10 -30.83 -1.02
N ARG A 147 -4.06 -31.01 -0.11
CA ARG A 147 -5.48 -31.13 -0.45
C ARG A 147 -6.29 -29.85 -0.24
N THR A 148 -5.79 -28.91 0.55
CA THR A 148 -6.52 -27.67 0.87
C THR A 148 -6.13 -26.53 -0.07
N PRO A 149 -7.06 -25.62 -0.43
CA PRO A 149 -6.73 -24.42 -1.21
C PRO A 149 -5.61 -23.60 -0.56
N LEU A 150 -5.66 -23.42 0.76
CA LEU A 150 -4.61 -22.73 1.49
C LEU A 150 -3.25 -23.43 1.39
N GLY A 151 -3.23 -24.76 1.49
CA GLY A 151 -2.01 -25.55 1.30
C GLY A 151 -1.44 -25.39 -0.11
N ARG A 152 -2.32 -25.34 -1.13
CA ARG A 152 -1.91 -25.13 -2.53
C ARG A 152 -1.33 -23.74 -2.73
N ALA A 153 -1.97 -22.70 -2.19
CA ALA A 153 -1.43 -21.34 -2.22
C ALA A 153 -0.04 -21.27 -1.58
N ARG A 154 0.12 -21.91 -0.42
CA ARG A 154 1.41 -22.04 0.28
C ARG A 154 2.48 -22.75 -0.55
N ALA A 155 2.14 -23.85 -1.21
CA ALA A 155 3.07 -24.57 -2.09
C ALA A 155 3.47 -23.71 -3.30
N TRP A 156 2.49 -23.07 -3.94
CA TRP A 156 2.71 -22.21 -5.10
C TRP A 156 3.61 -21.02 -4.78
N LEU A 157 3.40 -20.34 -3.64
CA LEU A 157 4.26 -19.23 -3.21
C LEU A 157 5.71 -19.68 -3.00
N ARG A 158 5.93 -20.89 -2.45
CA ARG A 158 7.27 -21.46 -2.28
C ARG A 158 7.94 -21.74 -3.62
N LEU A 159 7.22 -22.38 -4.55
CA LEU A 159 7.74 -22.67 -5.88
C LEU A 159 8.05 -21.39 -6.68
N ALA A 160 7.15 -20.40 -6.64
CA ALA A 160 7.37 -19.11 -7.30
C ALA A 160 8.58 -18.36 -6.72
N LEU A 161 8.80 -18.43 -5.40
CA LEU A 161 9.99 -17.86 -4.76
C LEU A 161 11.27 -18.59 -5.20
N MET A 162 11.25 -19.94 -5.20
CA MET A 162 12.39 -20.75 -5.66
C MET A 162 12.75 -20.47 -7.12
N GLN A 163 11.75 -20.24 -7.98
CA GLN A 163 11.96 -19.85 -9.38
C GLN A 163 12.41 -18.39 -9.57
N LYS A 164 12.48 -17.59 -8.49
CA LYS A 164 12.76 -16.14 -8.54
C LYS A 164 11.76 -15.33 -9.36
N LYS A 165 10.53 -15.87 -9.53
CA LYS A 165 9.46 -15.30 -10.36
C LYS A 165 8.30 -14.73 -9.54
N LEU A 166 8.28 -14.95 -8.22
CA LEU A 166 7.26 -14.42 -7.33
C LEU A 166 6.96 -12.92 -7.51
N PRO A 167 7.95 -12.00 -7.55
CA PRO A 167 7.65 -10.58 -7.80
C PRO A 167 7.04 -10.34 -9.18
N ASP A 168 7.45 -11.09 -10.22
CA ASP A 168 6.91 -10.92 -11.57
C ASP A 168 5.45 -11.35 -11.65
N TYR A 169 5.10 -12.46 -11.01
CA TYR A 169 3.71 -12.91 -10.94
C TYR A 169 2.82 -11.97 -10.12
N VAL A 170 3.32 -11.43 -9.02
CA VAL A 170 2.59 -10.41 -8.24
C VAL A 170 2.42 -9.13 -9.05
N ARG A 171 3.44 -8.69 -9.80
CA ARG A 171 3.33 -7.54 -10.70
C ARG A 171 2.25 -7.74 -11.75
N LEU A 172 2.21 -8.91 -12.40
CA LEU A 172 1.17 -9.24 -13.38
C LEU A 172 -0.23 -9.15 -12.76
N LEU A 173 -0.43 -9.62 -11.53
CA LEU A 173 -1.71 -9.48 -10.84
C LEU A 173 -2.09 -8.01 -10.61
N LEU A 174 -1.14 -7.19 -10.16
CA LEU A 174 -1.37 -5.75 -9.91
C LEU A 174 -1.68 -4.96 -11.19
N GLU A 175 -1.07 -5.34 -12.31
CA GLU A 175 -1.33 -4.75 -13.63
C GLU A 175 -2.70 -5.17 -14.19
N ASN A 176 -3.27 -6.28 -13.71
CA ASN A 176 -4.55 -6.83 -14.16
C ASN A 176 -5.64 -6.69 -13.07
N GLN A 177 -5.95 -5.45 -12.69
CA GLN A 177 -6.87 -5.15 -11.58
C GLN A 177 -8.26 -5.81 -11.71
N GLN A 178 -8.78 -5.98 -12.93
CA GLN A 178 -10.07 -6.64 -13.15
C GLN A 178 -10.12 -8.05 -12.54
N VAL A 179 -9.02 -8.81 -12.64
CA VAL A 179 -8.91 -10.15 -12.04
C VAL A 179 -8.94 -10.07 -10.52
N LEU A 180 -8.30 -9.06 -9.93
CA LEU A 180 -8.28 -8.85 -8.49
C LEU A 180 -9.65 -8.40 -7.96
N GLU A 181 -10.38 -7.53 -8.66
CA GLU A 181 -11.69 -7.02 -8.24
C GLU A 181 -12.76 -8.12 -8.09
N GLU A 182 -12.62 -9.22 -8.83
CA GLU A 182 -13.47 -10.42 -8.68
C GLU A 182 -13.24 -11.18 -7.36
N HIS A 183 -12.07 -11.01 -6.75
CA HIS A 183 -11.59 -11.80 -5.61
C HIS A 183 -11.43 -10.99 -4.33
N TYR A 184 -11.27 -9.68 -4.43
CA TYR A 184 -11.03 -8.78 -3.31
C TYR A 184 -12.16 -7.75 -3.14
N GLU A 185 -12.40 -7.33 -1.90
CA GLU A 185 -13.28 -6.19 -1.57
C GLU A 185 -12.55 -4.85 -1.82
N PRO A 186 -13.30 -3.76 -2.10
CA PRO A 186 -12.72 -2.43 -2.15
C PRO A 186 -11.96 -2.10 -0.86
N GLY A 187 -10.69 -1.66 -0.99
CA GLY A 187 -9.80 -1.40 0.15
C GLY A 187 -8.89 -2.56 0.54
N ALA A 188 -8.97 -3.71 -0.14
CA ALA A 188 -7.98 -4.78 -0.04
C ALA A 188 -6.56 -4.29 -0.36
N LEU A 189 -5.54 -4.96 0.18
CA LEU A 189 -4.15 -4.52 0.03
C LEU A 189 -3.70 -4.65 -1.42
N MET A 190 -4.10 -5.72 -2.10
CA MET A 190 -3.77 -5.98 -3.50
C MET A 190 -4.45 -5.01 -4.49
N LEU A 191 -5.49 -4.28 -4.04
CA LEU A 191 -6.19 -3.28 -4.85
C LEU A 191 -5.77 -1.85 -4.51
N SER A 192 -4.80 -1.67 -3.61
CA SER A 192 -4.42 -0.35 -3.12
C SER A 192 -3.00 0.04 -3.57
N GLU A 193 -2.70 1.34 -3.52
CA GLU A 193 -1.39 1.88 -3.93
C GLU A 193 -0.25 1.29 -3.08
N GLU A 194 -0.57 0.90 -1.85
CA GLU A 194 0.33 0.23 -0.92
C GLU A 194 0.91 -1.09 -1.45
N ALA A 195 0.22 -1.79 -2.37
CA ALA A 195 0.66 -3.07 -2.93
C ALA A 195 2.05 -3.02 -3.57
N ILE A 196 2.42 -1.87 -4.15
CA ILE A 196 3.73 -1.65 -4.77
C ILE A 196 4.87 -1.84 -3.77
N HIS A 197 4.64 -1.59 -2.48
CA HIS A 197 5.65 -1.77 -1.45
C HIS A 197 5.90 -3.25 -1.19
N VAL A 198 4.83 -4.06 -1.17
CA VAL A 198 4.96 -5.52 -1.10
C VAL A 198 5.73 -6.04 -2.31
N LEU A 199 5.38 -5.58 -3.52
CA LEU A 199 6.12 -5.93 -4.74
C LEU A 199 7.61 -5.55 -4.65
N GLY A 200 7.93 -4.34 -4.19
CA GLY A 200 9.31 -3.89 -4.02
C GLY A 200 10.10 -4.76 -3.03
N LEU A 201 9.48 -5.20 -1.94
CA LEU A 201 10.08 -6.14 -1.00
C LEU A 201 10.37 -7.50 -1.66
N LEU A 202 9.42 -8.02 -2.45
CA LEU A 202 9.60 -9.28 -3.17
C LEU A 202 10.74 -9.21 -4.20
N VAL A 203 10.89 -8.09 -4.90
CA VAL A 203 12.02 -7.86 -5.81
C VAL A 203 13.34 -7.90 -5.05
N GLY A 204 13.41 -7.29 -3.86
CA GLY A 204 14.60 -7.34 -3.00
C GLY A 204 14.99 -8.75 -2.57
N LEU A 205 14.03 -9.66 -2.44
CA LEU A 205 14.25 -11.06 -2.04
C LEU A 205 14.79 -11.95 -3.17
N ASN A 206 14.79 -11.50 -4.44
CA ASN A 206 15.30 -12.31 -5.55
C ASN A 206 16.79 -12.68 -5.41
N VAL A 207 17.53 -12.00 -4.53
CA VAL A 207 18.93 -12.34 -4.22
C VAL A 207 19.09 -13.55 -3.29
N ILE A 208 18.01 -14.03 -2.65
CA ILE A 208 18.07 -15.14 -1.68
C ILE A 208 17.80 -16.48 -2.38
N ASP A 209 18.75 -17.42 -2.30
CA ASP A 209 18.55 -18.77 -2.83
C ASP A 209 17.81 -19.66 -1.85
N CYS A 210 16.79 -20.37 -2.33
CA CYS A 210 15.93 -21.22 -1.51
C CYS A 210 15.77 -22.61 -2.14
N ASN A 211 15.75 -23.65 -1.33
CA ASN A 211 15.35 -25.00 -1.73
C ASN A 211 14.31 -25.55 -0.75
N LEU A 212 13.06 -25.38 -1.14
CA LEU A 212 11.89 -25.68 -0.34
C LEU A 212 11.25 -26.95 -0.90
N CYS A 213 11.96 -28.07 -0.76
CA CYS A 213 11.41 -29.38 -1.11
C CYS A 213 10.04 -29.57 -0.41
N MET A 214 9.02 -29.91 -1.18
CA MET A 214 7.72 -30.26 -0.64
C MET A 214 7.82 -31.69 -0.09
N LYS A 215 7.94 -31.81 1.25
CA LYS A 215 7.83 -33.08 1.96
C LYS A 215 6.38 -33.56 1.99
#